data_AF-A0A154WEY0-F1
#
_entry.id   AF-A0A154WEY0-F1
#
_cell.length_a   1.000
_cell.length_b   1.000
_cell.length_c   1.000
_cell.angle_alpha   90.00
_cell.angle_beta   90.00
_cell.angle_gamma   90.00
#
_symmetry.space_group_name_H-M   'P 1'
#
loop_
_entity.id
_entity.type
_entity.pdbx_description
1 polymer ?
#
loop_
_entity_poly.entity_id
_entity_poly.type
_entity_poly.pdbx_seq_one_letter_code
_entity_poly.pdbx_strand_id
1 'polypeptide(L)'
;MIAPTPMAPGIDTAAQIDSASIREIAKRGYKTLINNRPDEEEPGQMPMAAAKAEAEALGLDYIFLPVTSSTISRPDVEAFDRLLAGAQKPVLAHCRTGTRVYLLYAATQVLKHGADADSLVAEAASKGFDIKSLPVLVEKLKA
;
A
#
# COMPACT_ATOMS: atom_id res chain seq x y z
N MET A 1 -17.45 5.21 4.55
CA MET A 1 -16.87 5.66 3.27
C MET A 1 -15.36 5.61 3.40
N ILE A 2 -14.65 5.11 2.40
CA ILE A 2 -13.19 5.19 2.40
C ILE A 2 -12.71 6.60 2.10
N ALA A 3 -11.62 6.99 2.75
CA ALA A 3 -10.86 8.20 2.48
C ALA A 3 -9.45 7.81 2.02
N PRO A 4 -9.25 7.56 0.72
CA PRO A 4 -7.91 7.37 0.15
C PRO A 4 -7.05 8.60 0.39
N THR A 5 -5.78 8.39 0.74
CA THR A 5 -4.78 9.44 0.86
C THR A 5 -3.79 9.32 -0.30
N PRO A 6 -3.62 10.36 -1.12
CA PRO A 6 -2.71 10.32 -2.25
C PRO A 6 -1.25 10.30 -1.80
N MET A 7 -0.46 9.38 -2.37
CA MET A 7 0.99 9.30 -2.18
C MET A 7 1.73 9.85 -3.42
N ALA A 8 1.16 9.62 -4.61
CA ALA A 8 1.67 10.11 -5.90
C ALA A 8 0.52 10.18 -6.93
N PRO A 9 0.74 10.80 -8.11
CA PRO A 9 -0.27 10.81 -9.17
C PRO A 9 -0.76 9.40 -9.53
N GLY A 10 -2.04 9.13 -9.22
CA GLY A 10 -2.70 7.86 -9.48
C GLY A 10 -2.29 6.70 -8.55
N ILE A 11 -1.67 7.00 -7.41
CA ILE A 11 -1.29 6.02 -6.39
C ILE A 11 -1.71 6.53 -5.01
N ASP A 12 -2.68 5.85 -4.42
CA ASP A 12 -3.27 6.23 -3.14
C ASP A 12 -3.13 5.09 -2.12
N THR A 13 -3.16 5.44 -0.83
CA THR A 13 -3.24 4.49 0.27
C THR A 13 -4.57 4.60 1.02
N ALA A 14 -5.02 3.50 1.65
CA ALA A 14 -6.15 3.50 2.57
C ALA A 14 -5.93 2.59 3.78
N ALA A 15 -6.73 2.83 4.82
CA ALA A 15 -6.91 1.88 5.92
C ALA A 15 -7.68 0.63 5.48
N GLN A 16 -7.98 -0.25 6.43
CA GLN A 16 -8.73 -1.49 6.16
C GLN A 16 -10.00 -1.23 5.36
N ILE A 17 -10.24 -2.08 4.36
CA ILE A 17 -11.41 -2.05 3.49
C ILE A 17 -12.36 -3.20 3.80
N ASP A 18 -13.63 -2.99 3.48
CA ASP A 18 -14.70 -3.97 3.51
C ASP A 18 -15.40 -4.08 2.14
N SER A 19 -16.45 -4.90 2.03
CA SER A 19 -17.21 -5.07 0.78
C SER A 19 -17.78 -3.77 0.23
N ALA A 20 -18.26 -2.88 1.12
CA ALA A 20 -18.80 -1.58 0.71
C ALA A 20 -17.69 -0.69 0.14
N SER A 21 -16.51 -0.74 0.74
CA SER A 21 -15.31 -0.05 0.29
C SER A 21 -14.86 -0.53 -1.08
N ILE A 22 -14.81 -1.85 -1.33
CA ILE A 22 -14.40 -2.40 -2.64
C ILE A 22 -15.34 -1.92 -3.75
N ARG A 23 -16.65 -1.89 -3.51
CA ARG A 23 -17.63 -1.35 -4.46
C ARG A 23 -17.42 0.14 -4.72
N GLU A 24 -17.12 0.90 -3.68
CA GLU A 24 -16.84 2.34 -3.81
C GLU A 24 -15.53 2.60 -4.57
N ILE A 25 -14.49 1.78 -4.35
CA ILE A 25 -13.21 1.83 -5.07
C ILE A 25 -13.46 1.64 -6.57
N ALA A 26 -14.21 0.60 -6.95
CA ALA A 26 -14.56 0.36 -8.35
C ALA A 26 -15.36 1.53 -8.95
N LYS A 27 -16.34 2.08 -8.21
CA LYS A 27 -17.14 3.23 -8.66
C LYS A 27 -16.32 4.50 -8.86
N ARG A 28 -15.29 4.72 -8.04
CA ARG A 28 -14.34 5.84 -8.17
C ARG A 28 -13.37 5.67 -9.34
N GLY A 29 -13.40 4.53 -10.03
CA GLY A 29 -12.63 4.29 -11.24
C GLY A 29 -11.20 3.82 -11.02
N TYR A 30 -10.83 3.44 -9.79
CA TYR A 30 -9.59 2.69 -9.55
C TYR A 30 -9.59 1.43 -10.41
N LYS A 31 -8.40 0.99 -10.80
CA LYS A 31 -8.20 -0.18 -11.66
C LYS A 31 -7.50 -1.31 -10.94
N THR A 32 -6.60 -0.97 -10.02
CA THR A 32 -5.83 -1.96 -9.25
C THR A 32 -5.98 -1.74 -7.76
N LEU A 33 -6.21 -2.82 -7.02
CA LEU A 33 -6.26 -2.87 -5.57
C LEU A 33 -5.10 -3.74 -5.05
N ILE A 34 -4.20 -3.16 -4.26
CA ILE A 34 -3.07 -3.87 -3.65
C ILE A 34 -3.34 -4.06 -2.16
N ASN A 35 -3.37 -5.30 -1.68
CA ASN A 35 -3.49 -5.61 -0.27
C ASN A 35 -2.11 -5.93 0.32
N ASN A 36 -1.64 -5.03 1.19
CA ASN A 36 -0.39 -5.14 1.94
C ASN A 36 -0.58 -5.60 3.39
N ARG A 37 -1.75 -6.17 3.72
CA ARG A 37 -2.08 -6.72 5.02
C ARG A 37 -2.16 -8.25 4.95
N PRO A 38 -1.28 -9.00 5.64
CA PRO A 38 -1.44 -10.44 5.86
C PRO A 38 -2.84 -10.79 6.36
N ASP A 39 -3.35 -11.95 5.97
CA ASP A 39 -4.58 -12.48 6.56
C ASP A 39 -4.39 -12.81 8.05
N GLU A 40 -5.52 -12.88 8.76
CA GLU A 40 -5.57 -13.31 10.17
C GLU A 40 -4.80 -12.39 11.15
N GLU A 41 -4.56 -11.11 10.81
CA GLU A 41 -3.97 -10.16 11.78
C GLU A 41 -4.94 -9.82 12.93
N GLU A 42 -6.24 -9.75 12.66
CA GLU A 42 -7.26 -9.40 13.66
C GLU A 42 -8.56 -10.21 13.46
N PRO A 43 -9.29 -10.55 14.54
CA PRO A 43 -10.61 -11.17 14.44
C PRO A 43 -11.58 -10.32 13.62
N GLY A 44 -12.31 -10.96 12.71
CA GLY A 44 -13.25 -10.26 11.82
C GLY A 44 -12.58 -9.56 10.64
N GLN A 45 -11.26 -9.71 10.45
CA GLN A 45 -10.60 -9.32 9.21
C GLN A 45 -11.21 -10.06 8.02
N MET A 46 -11.54 -9.32 6.96
CA MET A 46 -11.94 -9.89 5.69
C MET A 46 -10.78 -10.71 5.09
N PRO A 47 -10.97 -12.00 4.78
CA PRO A 47 -9.94 -12.81 4.14
C PRO A 47 -9.58 -12.29 2.75
N MET A 48 -8.31 -12.41 2.37
CA MET A 48 -7.81 -11.97 1.07
C MET A 48 -8.57 -12.62 -0.09
N ALA A 49 -8.99 -13.88 0.07
CA ALA A 49 -9.69 -14.63 -0.97
C ALA A 49 -11.09 -14.04 -1.24
N ALA A 50 -11.78 -13.60 -0.19
CA ALA A 50 -13.08 -12.95 -0.30
C ALA A 50 -12.94 -11.55 -0.93
N ALA A 51 -11.97 -10.77 -0.47
CA ALA A 51 -11.67 -9.45 -1.04
C ALA A 51 -11.30 -9.53 -2.52
N LYS A 52 -10.47 -10.52 -2.90
CA LYS A 52 -10.07 -10.78 -4.29
C LYS A 52 -11.28 -11.08 -5.17
N ALA A 53 -12.13 -12.03 -4.76
CA ALA A 53 -13.31 -12.42 -5.52
C ALA A 53 -14.26 -11.23 -5.75
N GLU A 54 -14.47 -10.39 -4.73
CA GLU A 54 -15.32 -9.20 -4.86
C GLU A 54 -14.70 -8.12 -5.76
N ALA A 55 -13.40 -7.88 -5.64
CA ALA A 55 -12.69 -6.92 -6.48
C ALA A 55 -12.72 -7.34 -7.97
N GLU A 56 -12.40 -8.60 -8.25
CA GLU A 56 -12.39 -9.14 -9.62
C GLU A 56 -13.80 -9.13 -10.25
N ALA A 57 -14.85 -9.44 -9.47
CA ALA A 57 -16.24 -9.35 -9.93
C ALA A 57 -16.67 -7.92 -10.32
N LEU A 58 -15.94 -6.90 -9.85
CA LEU A 58 -16.16 -5.49 -10.15
C LEU A 58 -15.17 -4.94 -11.20
N GLY A 59 -14.33 -5.81 -11.79
CA GLY A 59 -13.35 -5.44 -12.80
C GLY A 59 -12.12 -4.73 -12.26
N LEU A 60 -11.80 -4.91 -10.97
CA LEU A 60 -10.53 -4.48 -10.37
C LEU A 60 -9.50 -5.60 -10.47
N ASP A 61 -8.28 -5.26 -10.88
CA ASP A 61 -7.12 -6.12 -10.67
C ASP A 61 -6.82 -6.16 -9.16
N TYR A 62 -6.74 -7.36 -8.59
CA TYR A 62 -6.44 -7.54 -7.17
C TYR A 62 -5.08 -8.20 -6.97
N ILE A 63 -4.21 -7.53 -6.22
CA ILE A 63 -2.83 -7.96 -5.97
C ILE A 63 -2.65 -8.14 -4.47
N PHE A 64 -2.12 -9.29 -4.05
CA PHE A 64 -1.79 -9.57 -2.66
C PHE A 64 -0.28 -9.56 -2.47
N LEU A 65 0.23 -8.57 -1.73
CA LEU A 65 1.64 -8.44 -1.35
C LEU A 65 1.74 -8.18 0.16
N PRO A 66 1.47 -9.20 0.99
CA PRO A 66 1.37 -9.04 2.44
C PRO A 66 2.72 -8.69 3.04
N VAL A 67 2.76 -7.62 3.85
CA VAL A 67 3.95 -7.20 4.59
C VAL A 67 3.59 -6.76 6.01
N THR A 68 4.57 -6.83 6.91
CA THR A 68 4.52 -6.16 8.22
C THR A 68 5.64 -5.14 8.30
N SER A 69 5.46 -4.06 9.07
CA SER A 69 6.51 -3.03 9.18
C SER A 69 7.85 -3.56 9.67
N SER A 70 7.85 -4.64 10.46
CA SER A 70 9.07 -5.28 10.97
C SER A 70 9.73 -6.23 9.96
N THR A 71 8.96 -6.72 8.97
CA THR A 71 9.42 -7.73 8.00
C THR A 71 9.63 -7.19 6.59
N ILE A 72 9.42 -5.88 6.34
CA ILE A 72 9.72 -5.29 5.02
C ILE A 72 11.16 -5.63 4.65
N SER A 73 11.30 -6.24 3.48
CA SER A 73 12.56 -6.69 2.90
C SER A 73 12.85 -6.01 1.56
N ARG A 74 14.08 -6.15 1.08
CA ARG A 74 14.48 -5.65 -0.25
C ARG A 74 13.67 -6.31 -1.39
N PRO A 75 13.42 -7.63 -1.37
CA PRO A 75 12.48 -8.26 -2.30
C PRO A 75 11.08 -7.65 -2.28
N ASP A 76 10.54 -7.26 -1.12
CA ASP A 76 9.22 -6.61 -1.04
C ASP A 76 9.22 -5.24 -1.70
N VAL A 77 10.28 -4.45 -1.46
CA VAL A 77 10.48 -3.14 -2.12
C VAL A 77 10.54 -3.30 -3.64
N GLU A 78 11.35 -4.26 -4.11
CA GLU A 78 11.49 -4.52 -5.55
C GLU A 78 10.21 -5.07 -6.18
N ALA A 79 9.47 -5.92 -5.45
CA ALA A 79 8.17 -6.41 -5.90
C ALA A 79 7.17 -5.25 -5.98
N PHE A 80 7.07 -4.41 -4.96
CA PHE A 80 6.14 -3.29 -4.93
C PHE A 80 6.43 -2.27 -6.04
N ASP A 81 7.70 -1.94 -6.28
CA ASP A 81 8.14 -1.08 -7.38
C ASP A 81 7.66 -1.61 -8.75
N ARG A 82 7.89 -2.90 -9.01
CA ARG A 82 7.44 -3.55 -10.26
C ARG A 82 5.91 -3.56 -10.37
N LEU A 83 5.20 -3.84 -9.29
CA LEU A 83 3.74 -3.86 -9.28
C LEU A 83 3.18 -2.47 -9.58
N LEU A 84 3.70 -1.41 -8.95
CA LEU A 84 3.26 -0.04 -9.23
C LEU A 84 3.59 0.42 -10.65
N ALA A 85 4.71 -0.03 -11.22
CA ALA A 85 5.08 0.27 -12.60
C ALA A 85 4.20 -0.45 -13.64
N GLY A 86 3.79 -1.70 -13.35
CA GLY A 86 2.98 -2.52 -14.25
C GLY A 86 1.46 -2.44 -14.05
N ALA A 87 1.00 -1.91 -12.91
CA ALA A 87 -0.41 -1.85 -12.56
C ALA A 87 -1.20 -0.83 -13.41
N GLN A 88 -2.45 -1.17 -13.70
CA GLN A 88 -3.39 -0.20 -14.24
C GLN A 88 -3.72 0.86 -13.19
N LYS A 89 -3.58 2.14 -13.55
CA LYS A 89 -3.88 3.28 -12.68
C LYS A 89 -5.33 3.74 -12.87
N PRO A 90 -5.97 4.33 -11.85
CA PRO A 90 -5.45 4.58 -10.50
C PRO A 90 -5.29 3.31 -9.66
N VAL A 91 -4.24 3.27 -8.84
CA VAL A 91 -3.95 2.19 -7.88
C VAL A 91 -4.37 2.65 -6.48
N LEU A 92 -5.08 1.78 -5.75
CA LEU A 92 -5.27 1.92 -4.31
C LEU A 92 -4.55 0.77 -3.62
N ALA A 93 -3.60 1.09 -2.75
CA ALA A 93 -2.98 0.11 -1.86
C ALA A 93 -3.54 0.26 -0.45
N HIS A 94 -3.77 -0.84 0.28
CA HIS A 94 -4.29 -0.77 1.64
C HIS A 94 -3.58 -1.73 2.57
N CYS A 95 -3.65 -1.42 3.86
CA CYS A 95 -3.32 -2.38 4.92
C CYS A 95 -4.32 -2.23 6.06
N ARG A 96 -3.89 -2.30 7.34
CA ARG A 96 -4.78 -1.99 8.48
C ARG A 96 -5.04 -0.49 8.62
N THR A 97 -3.98 0.32 8.56
CA THR A 97 -4.05 1.78 8.79
C THR A 97 -3.57 2.61 7.61
N GLY A 98 -3.09 1.99 6.52
CA GLY A 98 -2.39 2.63 5.41
C GLY A 98 -0.90 2.93 5.67
N THR A 99 -0.45 2.88 6.93
CA THR A 99 0.94 3.22 7.30
C THR A 99 1.98 2.28 6.69
N ARG A 100 1.70 0.97 6.62
CA ARG A 100 2.64 -0.01 6.01
C ARG A 100 2.82 0.23 4.52
N VAL A 101 1.74 0.59 3.83
CA VAL A 101 1.77 0.94 2.41
C VAL A 101 2.64 2.18 2.22
N TYR A 102 2.43 3.22 3.03
CA TYR A 102 3.21 4.46 2.93
C TYR A 102 4.70 4.21 3.22
N LEU A 103 5.02 3.41 4.25
CA LEU A 103 6.40 3.05 4.58
C LEU A 103 7.07 2.25 3.43
N LEU A 104 6.36 1.27 2.85
CA LEU A 104 6.86 0.48 1.72
C LEU A 104 7.05 1.34 0.46
N TYR A 105 6.09 2.22 0.16
CA TYR A 105 6.19 3.20 -0.91
C TYR A 105 7.40 4.13 -0.71
N ALA A 106 7.53 4.74 0.47
CA ALA A 106 8.64 5.64 0.76
C ALA A 106 10.00 4.93 0.69
N ALA A 107 10.11 3.69 1.19
CA ALA A 107 11.32 2.88 1.06
C ALA A 107 11.65 2.60 -0.42
N THR A 108 10.63 2.36 -1.25
CA THR A 108 10.78 2.22 -2.70
C THR A 108 11.31 3.51 -3.33
N GLN A 109 10.75 4.66 -2.99
CA GLN A 109 11.22 5.95 -3.50
C GLN A 109 12.69 6.23 -3.16
N VAL A 110 13.11 5.93 -1.93
CA VAL A 110 14.52 6.10 -1.53
C VAL A 110 15.44 5.12 -2.27
N LEU A 111 15.12 3.82 -2.25
CA LEU A 111 16.03 2.77 -2.72
C LEU A 111 16.06 2.61 -4.25
N LYS A 112 14.99 2.99 -4.95
CA LYS A 112 14.85 2.80 -6.40
C LYS A 112 14.94 4.11 -7.17
N HIS A 113 14.52 5.21 -6.56
CA HIS A 113 14.33 6.49 -7.25
C HIS A 113 15.18 7.64 -6.65
N GLY A 114 16.02 7.34 -5.65
CA GLY A 114 16.98 8.31 -5.08
C GLY A 114 16.34 9.45 -4.29
N ALA A 115 15.11 9.26 -3.79
CA ALA A 115 14.44 10.26 -2.98
C ALA A 115 15.08 10.42 -1.60
N ASP A 116 14.92 11.61 -1.01
CA ASP A 116 15.36 11.91 0.34
C ASP A 116 14.40 11.32 1.39
N ALA A 117 14.95 10.58 2.36
CA ALA A 117 14.15 9.88 3.36
C ALA A 117 13.45 10.84 4.33
N ASP A 118 14.14 11.89 4.78
CA ASP A 118 13.59 12.85 5.75
C ASP A 118 12.43 13.66 5.16
N SER A 119 12.55 14.05 3.90
CA SER A 119 11.49 14.71 3.13
C SER A 119 10.23 13.84 3.03
N LEU A 120 10.39 12.54 2.75
CA LEU A 120 9.27 11.60 2.69
C LEU A 120 8.63 11.35 4.05
N VAL A 121 9.43 11.32 5.14
CA VAL A 121 8.91 11.23 6.51
C VAL A 121 8.06 12.46 6.84
N ALA A 122 8.53 13.66 6.49
CA ALA A 122 7.79 14.90 6.71
C ALA A 122 6.48 14.95 5.90
N GLU A 123 6.53 14.53 4.63
CA GLU A 123 5.36 14.46 3.76
C GLU A 123 4.31 13.49 4.33
N ALA A 124 4.72 12.28 4.69
CA ALA A 124 3.84 11.27 5.29
C ALA A 124 3.23 11.76 6.61
N ALA A 125 4.01 12.43 7.46
CA ALA A 125 3.53 13.01 8.71
C ALA A 125 2.46 14.10 8.47
N SER A 126 2.63 14.94 7.44
CA SER A 126 1.62 15.94 7.05
C SER A 126 0.28 15.32 6.61
N LYS A 127 0.31 14.05 6.20
CA LYS A 127 -0.83 13.24 5.78
C LYS A 127 -1.33 12.27 6.87
N GLY A 128 -0.78 12.35 8.08
CA GLY A 128 -1.21 11.55 9.23
C GLY A 128 -0.56 10.18 9.37
N PHE A 129 0.55 9.90 8.67
CA PHE A 129 1.26 8.63 8.75
C PHE A 129 2.60 8.79 9.49
N ASP A 130 2.83 7.94 10.50
CA ASP A 130 4.13 7.84 11.17
C ASP A 130 5.00 6.78 10.49
N ILE A 131 5.99 7.24 9.73
CA ILE A 131 7.00 6.41 9.07
C ILE A 131 8.43 6.79 9.49
N LYS A 132 8.62 7.30 10.71
CA LYS A 132 9.94 7.72 11.22
C LYS A 132 11.01 6.62 11.21
N SER A 133 10.60 5.36 11.12
CA SER A 133 11.53 4.23 10.93
C SER A 133 12.15 4.16 9.54
N LEU A 134 11.71 4.96 8.57
CA LEU A 134 12.14 4.91 7.18
C LEU A 134 13.67 5.01 7.02
N PRO A 135 14.40 5.98 7.61
CA PRO A 135 15.86 6.06 7.46
C PRO A 135 16.58 4.79 7.94
N VAL A 136 16.16 4.25 9.09
CA VAL A 136 16.73 3.01 9.65
C VAL A 136 16.43 1.81 8.75
N LEU A 137 15.19 1.74 8.24
CA LEU A 137 14.77 0.68 7.33
C LEU A 137 15.61 0.71 6.03
N VAL A 138 15.76 1.85 5.38
CA VAL A 138 16.48 1.92 4.10
C VAL A 138 17.97 1.59 4.26
N GLU A 139 18.61 1.98 5.36
CA GLU A 139 19.99 1.58 5.65
C GLU A 139 20.10 0.07 5.84
N LYS A 140 19.16 -0.55 6.58
CA LYS A 140 19.09 -2.01 6.73
C LYS A 140 18.92 -2.73 5.38
N LEU A 141 18.20 -2.15 4.42
CA LEU A 141 17.91 -2.76 3.12
C LEU A 141 18.98 -2.53 2.04
N LYS A 142 19.96 -1.65 2.32
CA LYS A 142 21.15 -1.44 1.48
C LYS A 142 22.26 -2.44 1.79
N ALA A 143 22.35 -2.88 3.05
CA ALA A 143 23.29 -3.88 3.53
C ALA A 143 22.98 -5.27 2.93
#